data_AF-A0A1X7USZ9-F1
#
_entry.id   AF-A0A1X7USZ9-F1
#
_cell.length_a   1.000
_cell.length_b   1.000
_cell.length_c   1.000
_cell.angle_alpha   90.00
_cell.angle_beta   90.00
_cell.angle_gamma   90.00
#
_symmetry.space_group_name_H-M   'P 1'
#
loop_
_entity.id
_entity.type
_entity.pdbx_description
1 polymer ?
#
loop_
_entity_poly.entity_id
_entity_poly.type
_entity_poly.pdbx_seq_one_letter_code
_entity_poly.pdbx_strand_id
1 'polypeptide(L)'
;MSSEKKQRDVMKNDLEPVKIIAEAVPFSFTTRHGSQEIKPAPLACVDDLESVIIHLLDEKKRLNQLTWHDGVIPPNEIWIELGGDKGGSSERAIIQHQRQVSKGFEKDEGLFVKSLDNALASFNVIRQAYHGGSFIGNHIHRALKPHNIRTLCSAIMTTADSLSRKDVELKGRAGEICTKYTDMFSLLEHVMKYMTAIDC
;
A
#
# COMPACT_ATOMS: atom_id res chain seq x y z
N MET A 1 19.76 -17.06 35.97
CA MET A 1 19.72 -16.11 34.84
C MET A 1 20.74 -16.57 33.81
N SER A 2 20.30 -16.91 32.59
CA SER A 2 21.22 -17.32 31.51
C SER A 2 22.00 -16.10 31.01
N SER A 3 23.25 -16.25 30.58
CA SER A 3 24.00 -15.14 30.02
C SER A 3 23.36 -14.66 28.72
N GLU A 4 23.40 -13.36 28.46
CA GLU A 4 22.83 -12.74 27.25
C GLU A 4 23.31 -13.42 25.96
N LYS A 5 24.56 -13.89 25.94
CA LYS A 5 25.13 -14.68 24.85
C LYS A 5 24.38 -16.00 24.62
N LYS A 6 24.09 -16.76 25.68
CA LYS A 6 23.31 -18.00 25.59
C LYS A 6 21.87 -17.73 25.14
N GLN A 7 21.27 -16.61 25.53
CA GLN A 7 19.93 -16.25 25.06
C GLN A 7 19.92 -15.90 23.57
N ARG A 8 20.93 -15.17 23.09
CA ARG A 8 21.10 -14.87 21.66
C ARG A 8 21.34 -16.12 20.82
N ASP A 9 22.13 -17.07 21.32
CA ASP A 9 22.40 -18.33 20.61
C ASP A 9 21.15 -19.21 20.51
N VAL A 10 20.32 -19.25 21.56
CA VAL A 10 19.02 -19.95 21.53
C VAL A 10 18.07 -19.26 20.54
N MET A 11 17.91 -17.93 20.63
CA MET A 11 17.07 -17.17 19.70
C MET A 11 17.53 -17.31 18.25
N LYS A 12 18.83 -17.42 17.99
CA LYS A 12 19.36 -17.59 16.64
C LYS A 12 18.94 -18.94 16.04
N ASN A 13 18.94 -20.01 16.84
CA ASN A 13 18.51 -21.34 16.39
C ASN A 13 16.99 -21.42 16.19
N ASP A 14 16.22 -20.69 17.01
CA ASP A 14 14.76 -20.63 16.89
C ASP A 14 14.32 -19.79 15.67
N LEU A 15 15.16 -18.84 15.23
CA LEU A 15 14.89 -17.96 14.09
C LEU A 15 15.52 -18.44 12.77
N GLU A 16 16.39 -19.45 12.76
CA GLU A 16 16.89 -20.13 11.54
C GLU A 16 15.79 -20.55 10.54
N PRO A 17 14.62 -21.10 10.96
CA PRO A 17 13.56 -21.46 10.02
C PRO A 17 12.85 -20.25 9.39
N VAL A 18 13.07 -19.04 9.91
CA VAL A 18 12.44 -17.82 9.46
C VAL A 18 13.47 -16.94 8.76
N LYS A 19 13.23 -16.61 7.49
CA LYS A 19 14.13 -15.74 6.74
C LYS A 19 14.00 -14.28 7.23
N ILE A 20 14.79 -13.95 8.25
CA ILE A 20 14.90 -12.58 8.79
C ILE A 20 16.16 -11.94 8.22
N ILE A 21 15.99 -10.83 7.52
CA ILE A 21 17.08 -10.00 7.03
C ILE A 21 17.25 -8.86 8.02
N ALA A 22 18.44 -8.71 8.61
CA ALA A 22 18.75 -7.62 9.50
C ALA A 22 19.90 -6.78 8.94
N GLU A 23 19.73 -5.47 8.90
CA GLU A 23 20.74 -4.53 8.45
C GLU A 23 20.78 -3.27 9.33
N ALA A 24 21.93 -2.60 9.35
CA ALA A 24 22.08 -1.31 10.01
C ALA A 24 21.76 -0.21 8.99
N VAL A 25 20.61 0.45 9.17
CA VAL A 25 20.13 1.49 8.24
C VAL A 25 20.14 2.86 8.93
N PRO A 26 20.32 3.95 8.17
CA PRO A 26 20.32 5.30 8.75
C PRO A 26 18.92 5.68 9.22
N PHE A 27 18.74 5.83 10.53
CA PHE A 27 17.53 6.35 11.14
C PHE A 27 17.76 7.75 11.72
N SER A 28 16.72 8.59 11.71
CA SER A 28 16.72 9.90 12.36
C SER A 28 16.22 9.78 13.80
N PHE A 29 17.02 10.28 14.75
CA PHE A 29 16.72 10.29 16.17
C PHE A 29 16.62 11.73 16.66
N THR A 30 15.66 11.98 17.55
CA THR A 30 15.58 13.28 18.23
C THR A 30 16.53 13.27 19.42
N THR A 31 17.49 14.18 19.45
CA THR A 31 18.42 14.32 20.57
C THR A 31 17.72 14.96 21.78
N ARG A 32 18.37 14.90 22.95
CA ARG A 32 17.88 15.57 24.18
C ARG A 32 17.68 17.09 24.02
N HIS A 33 18.34 17.70 23.04
CA HIS A 33 18.26 19.13 22.75
C HIS A 33 17.27 19.45 21.62
N GLY A 34 16.49 18.47 21.16
CA GLY A 34 15.48 18.63 20.10
C GLY A 34 16.04 18.67 18.68
N SER A 35 17.35 18.53 18.49
CA SER A 35 17.95 18.40 17.16
C SER A 35 17.72 17.00 16.58
N GLN A 36 17.68 16.89 15.24
CA GLN A 36 17.65 15.60 14.55
C GLN A 36 19.07 15.12 14.29
N GLU A 37 19.33 13.85 14.56
CA GLU A 37 20.62 13.21 14.33
C GLU A 37 20.41 11.90 13.57
N ILE A 38 21.16 11.71 12.48
CA ILE A 38 21.11 10.47 11.71
C ILE A 38 22.18 9.52 12.25
N LYS A 39 21.76 8.34 12.69
CA LYS A 39 22.65 7.27 13.14
C LYS A 39 22.24 5.93 12.53
N PRO A 40 23.20 5.04 12.24
CA PRO A 40 22.88 3.65 11.93
C PRO A 40 22.13 3.01 13.09
N ALA A 41 21.01 2.36 12.80
CA ALA A 41 20.26 1.56 13.76
C ALA A 41 19.75 0.28 13.11
N PRO A 42 19.54 -0.78 13.91
CA PRO A 42 19.12 -2.07 13.40
C PRO A 42 17.70 -1.99 12.83
N LEU A 43 17.54 -2.44 11.59
CA LEU A 43 16.26 -2.74 10.95
C LEU A 43 16.25 -4.24 10.67
N ALA A 44 15.16 -4.91 11.06
CA ALA A 44 14.91 -6.29 10.69
C ALA A 44 13.66 -6.35 9.80
N CYS A 45 13.77 -7.07 8.70
CA CYS A 45 12.72 -7.32 7.74
C CYS A 45 12.48 -8.83 7.67
N VAL A 46 11.21 -9.20 7.47
CA VAL A 46 10.80 -10.58 7.23
C VAL A 46 10.18 -10.66 5.84
N ASP A 47 10.58 -11.67 5.07
CA ASP A 47 10.07 -11.85 3.70
C ASP A 47 8.66 -12.46 3.70
N ASP A 48 8.31 -13.22 4.75
CA ASP A 48 7.02 -13.88 4.92
C ASP A 48 6.50 -13.68 6.35
N LEU A 49 5.70 -12.63 6.51
CA LEU A 49 5.10 -12.27 7.80
C LEU A 49 4.15 -13.35 8.33
N GLU A 50 3.43 -14.05 7.44
CA GLU A 50 2.46 -15.07 7.83
C GLU A 50 3.17 -16.27 8.48
N SER A 51 4.22 -16.78 7.83
CA SER A 51 5.03 -17.87 8.40
C SER A 51 5.68 -17.48 9.73
N VAL A 52 6.16 -16.24 9.88
CA VAL A 52 6.73 -15.74 11.15
C VAL A 52 5.68 -15.77 12.25
N ILE A 53 4.48 -15.26 11.97
CA ILE A 53 3.38 -15.19 12.95
C ILE A 53 2.96 -16.59 13.37
N ILE A 54 2.76 -17.52 12.42
CA ILE A 54 2.39 -18.91 12.71
C ILE A 54 3.45 -19.58 13.57
N HIS A 55 4.73 -19.42 13.21
CA HIS A 55 5.84 -19.98 13.99
C HIS A 55 5.86 -19.45 15.43
N LEU A 56 5.68 -18.14 15.63
CA LEU A 56 5.62 -17.53 16.95
C LEU A 56 4.42 -18.03 17.77
N LEU A 57 3.25 -18.20 17.13
CA LEU A 57 2.06 -18.71 17.79
C LEU A 57 2.24 -20.17 18.24
N ASP A 58 2.80 -21.03 17.38
CA ASP A 58 3.10 -22.42 17.71
C ASP A 58 4.07 -22.53 18.88
N GLU A 59 5.10 -21.67 18.91
CA GLU A 59 6.06 -21.63 20.01
C GLU A 59 5.42 -21.14 21.31
N LYS A 60 4.60 -20.08 21.26
CA LYS A 60 3.85 -19.60 22.43
C LYS A 60 2.86 -20.63 22.94
N LYS A 61 2.24 -21.38 22.04
CA LYS A 61 1.36 -22.51 22.37
C LYS A 61 2.15 -23.62 23.08
N ARG A 62 3.30 -24.01 22.53
CA ARG A 62 4.20 -25.02 23.11
C ARG A 62 4.66 -24.63 24.53
N LEU A 63 4.89 -23.34 24.75
CA LEU A 63 5.28 -22.79 26.05
C LEU A 63 4.10 -22.56 27.01
N ASN A 64 2.86 -22.87 26.62
CA ASN A 64 1.64 -22.56 27.37
C ASN A 64 1.53 -21.07 27.74
N GLN A 65 1.97 -20.18 26.85
CA GLN A 65 1.93 -18.72 27.01
C GLN A 65 0.75 -18.07 26.29
N LEU A 66 -0.06 -18.85 25.57
CA LEU A 66 -1.29 -18.36 24.95
C LEU A 66 -2.44 -18.44 25.96
N THR A 67 -3.05 -17.29 26.24
CA THR A 67 -4.27 -17.18 27.02
C THR A 67 -5.41 -16.79 26.09
N TRP A 68 -6.49 -17.58 26.08
CA TRP A 68 -7.70 -17.23 25.35
C TRP A 68 -8.61 -16.41 26.27
N HIS A 69 -9.11 -15.28 25.76
CA HIS A 69 -10.08 -14.47 26.48
C HIS A 69 -11.49 -14.93 26.10
N ASP A 70 -12.07 -15.80 26.95
CA ASP A 70 -13.40 -16.36 26.74
C ASP A 70 -14.44 -15.24 26.49
N GLY A 71 -15.00 -15.24 25.28
CA GLY A 71 -16.09 -14.34 24.88
C GLY A 71 -15.69 -12.99 24.29
N VAL A 72 -14.40 -12.64 24.25
CA VAL A 72 -13.94 -11.37 23.64
C VAL A 72 -13.38 -11.58 22.24
N ILE A 73 -12.66 -12.68 22.02
CA ILE A 73 -12.04 -13.00 20.72
C ILE A 73 -12.70 -14.27 20.19
N PRO A 74 -13.25 -14.27 18.95
CA PRO A 74 -13.80 -15.47 18.34
C PRO A 74 -12.76 -16.61 18.28
N PRO A 75 -13.17 -17.88 18.45
CA PRO A 75 -12.25 -19.03 18.48
C PRO A 75 -11.53 -19.30 17.16
N ASN A 76 -11.99 -18.68 16.07
CA ASN A 76 -11.43 -18.77 14.73
C ASN A 76 -10.61 -17.53 14.33
N GLU A 77 -10.34 -16.62 15.26
CA GLU A 77 -9.59 -15.39 15.01
C GLU A 77 -8.38 -15.26 15.93
N ILE A 78 -7.34 -14.61 15.42
CA ILE A 78 -6.15 -14.22 16.19
C ILE A 78 -5.99 -12.72 16.04
N TRP A 79 -5.98 -12.02 17.17
CA TRP A 79 -5.81 -10.58 17.22
C TRP A 79 -4.37 -10.28 17.65
N ILE A 80 -3.62 -9.58 16.80
CA ILE A 80 -2.21 -9.26 17.04
C ILE A 80 -2.10 -7.75 17.25
N GLU A 81 -1.59 -7.34 18.41
CA GLU A 81 -1.26 -5.95 18.65
C GLU A 81 0.07 -5.62 17.97
N LEU A 82 -0.01 -4.85 16.88
CA LEU A 82 1.15 -4.32 16.17
C LEU A 82 1.38 -2.89 16.66
N GLY A 83 2.34 -2.71 17.56
CA GLY A 83 2.70 -1.39 18.07
C GLY A 83 3.18 -1.45 19.50
N GLY A 84 4.49 -1.34 19.69
CA GLY A 84 5.10 -1.58 21.00
C GLY A 84 6.50 -0.99 21.11
N ASP A 85 6.79 0.12 20.45
CA ASP A 85 8.02 0.86 20.74
C ASP A 85 7.81 1.78 21.95
N LYS A 86 8.60 1.58 23.01
CA LYS A 86 8.78 2.59 24.07
C LYS A 86 9.53 3.84 23.57
N GLY A 87 9.82 3.93 22.26
CA GLY A 87 10.68 4.89 21.59
C GLY A 87 10.11 5.58 20.35
N GLY A 88 8.80 5.64 20.13
CA GLY A 88 8.04 6.74 19.48
C GLY A 88 8.42 7.37 18.11
N SER A 89 9.56 7.09 17.47
CA SER A 89 10.01 7.84 16.27
C SER A 89 10.13 7.02 14.98
N SER A 90 10.44 5.73 15.04
CA SER A 90 10.62 4.88 13.84
C SER A 90 9.29 4.41 13.22
N GLU A 91 8.30 4.05 14.05
CA GLU A 91 6.95 3.65 13.61
C GLU A 91 6.22 4.75 12.83
N ARG A 92 6.45 6.02 13.18
CA ARG A 92 5.78 7.14 12.50
C ARG A 92 6.12 7.19 11.02
N ALA A 93 7.34 6.89 10.61
CA ALA A 93 7.75 7.04 9.21
C ALA A 93 7.14 5.96 8.29
N ILE A 94 7.16 4.68 8.72
CA ILE A 94 6.66 3.55 7.91
C ILE A 94 5.13 3.53 7.90
N ILE A 95 4.49 3.72 9.06
CA ILE A 95 3.02 3.79 9.17
C ILE A 95 2.49 5.05 8.47
N GLN A 96 3.20 6.17 8.48
CA GLN A 96 2.79 7.37 7.74
C GLN A 96 2.88 7.17 6.23
N HIS A 97 3.90 6.48 5.71
CA HIS A 97 4.00 6.19 4.28
C HIS A 97 2.91 5.21 3.82
N GLN A 98 2.66 4.13 4.56
CA GLN A 98 1.55 3.21 4.26
C GLN A 98 0.18 3.88 4.43
N ARG A 99 -0.04 4.69 5.48
CA ARG A 99 -1.28 5.47 5.65
C ARG A 99 -1.47 6.50 4.54
N GLN A 100 -0.43 7.13 4.01
CA GLN A 100 -0.55 8.10 2.92
C GLN A 100 -0.95 7.43 1.60
N VAL A 101 -0.41 6.24 1.32
CA VAL A 101 -0.82 5.43 0.16
C VAL A 101 -2.27 4.93 0.34
N SER A 102 -2.62 4.35 1.49
CA SER A 102 -4.00 3.89 1.76
C SER A 102 -5.03 5.02 1.75
N LYS A 103 -4.70 6.18 2.33
CA LYS A 103 -5.55 7.39 2.24
C LYS A 103 -5.68 7.90 0.81
N GLY A 104 -4.67 7.70 -0.04
CA GLY A 104 -4.74 8.05 -1.45
C GLY A 104 -5.88 7.33 -2.20
N PHE A 105 -6.26 6.14 -1.74
CA PHE A 105 -7.29 5.29 -2.33
C PHE A 105 -8.58 5.20 -1.51
N GLU A 106 -8.72 6.01 -0.44
CA GLU A 106 -9.96 6.07 0.32
C GLU A 106 -11.13 6.43 -0.60
N LYS A 107 -12.23 5.69 -0.44
CA LYS A 107 -13.44 5.90 -1.24
C LYS A 107 -13.92 7.34 -1.03
N ASP A 108 -14.12 8.06 -2.13
CA ASP A 108 -14.65 9.42 -2.21
C ASP A 108 -13.72 10.54 -1.66
N GLU A 109 -12.86 10.26 -0.69
CA GLU A 109 -11.94 11.26 -0.12
C GLU A 109 -10.48 11.12 -0.55
N GLY A 110 -10.12 9.99 -1.17
CA GLY A 110 -8.75 9.68 -1.54
C GLY A 110 -8.19 10.60 -2.61
N LEU A 111 -6.89 10.89 -2.51
CA LEU A 111 -6.20 11.82 -3.42
C LEU A 111 -6.28 11.38 -4.88
N PHE A 112 -6.12 10.09 -5.17
CA PHE A 112 -6.27 9.57 -6.53
C PHE A 112 -7.71 9.65 -7.00
N VAL A 113 -8.68 9.41 -6.10
CA VAL A 113 -10.11 9.50 -6.41
C VAL A 113 -10.50 10.94 -6.77
N LYS A 114 -10.11 11.92 -5.94
CA LYS A 114 -10.34 13.34 -6.20
C LYS A 114 -9.67 13.83 -7.48
N SER A 115 -8.44 13.38 -7.73
CA SER A 115 -7.71 13.73 -8.94
C SER A 115 -8.42 13.21 -10.19
N LEU A 116 -8.90 11.97 -10.16
CA LEU A 116 -9.69 11.37 -11.23
C LEU A 116 -11.05 12.06 -11.40
N ASP A 117 -11.74 12.39 -10.31
CA ASP A 117 -13.02 13.11 -10.38
C ASP A 117 -12.84 14.52 -10.98
N ASN A 118 -11.76 15.22 -10.63
CA ASN A 118 -11.41 16.50 -11.25
C ASN A 118 -11.11 16.34 -12.76
N ALA A 119 -10.36 15.30 -13.14
CA ALA A 119 -10.09 14.99 -14.53
C ALA A 119 -11.39 14.70 -15.29
N LEU A 120 -12.28 13.86 -14.76
CA LEU A 120 -13.60 13.58 -15.34
C LEU A 120 -14.45 14.84 -15.50
N ALA A 121 -14.48 15.68 -14.46
CA ALA A 121 -15.23 16.93 -14.47
C ALA A 121 -14.74 17.89 -15.57
N SER A 122 -13.43 17.90 -15.86
CA SER A 122 -12.85 18.76 -16.90
C SER A 122 -13.40 18.53 -18.31
N PHE A 123 -13.98 17.34 -18.58
CA PHE A 123 -14.67 17.03 -19.84
C PHE A 123 -16.16 16.70 -19.63
N ASN A 124 -16.77 17.33 -18.61
CA ASN A 124 -18.20 17.28 -18.31
C ASN A 124 -18.72 15.84 -18.06
N VAL A 125 -17.91 15.04 -17.37
CA VAL A 125 -18.31 13.74 -16.82
C VAL A 125 -18.27 13.85 -15.30
N ILE A 126 -19.41 13.65 -14.65
CA ILE A 126 -19.50 13.67 -13.19
C ILE A 126 -19.74 12.24 -12.73
N ARG A 127 -19.01 11.81 -11.71
CA ARG A 127 -19.26 10.53 -11.05
C ARG A 127 -20.64 10.59 -10.42
N GLN A 128 -21.60 9.87 -10.99
CA GLN A 128 -22.92 9.73 -10.39
C GLN A 128 -22.89 8.55 -9.41
N ALA A 129 -23.56 8.70 -8.27
CA ALA A 129 -23.82 7.61 -7.34
C ALA A 129 -24.81 6.63 -8.00
N TYR A 130 -24.29 5.71 -8.82
CA TYR A 130 -25.12 4.72 -9.50
C TYR A 130 -25.07 3.39 -8.74
N HIS A 131 -26.24 2.86 -8.39
CA HIS A 131 -26.47 1.60 -7.66
C HIS A 131 -26.08 0.32 -8.44
N GLY A 132 -25.11 0.37 -9.37
CA GLY A 132 -24.79 -0.78 -10.22
C GLY A 132 -23.51 -0.71 -11.06
N GLY A 133 -22.56 0.20 -10.77
CA GLY A 133 -21.20 0.10 -11.34
C GLY A 133 -21.06 0.27 -12.86
N SER A 134 -22.04 0.86 -13.56
CA SER A 134 -21.98 1.07 -15.01
C SER A 134 -22.06 2.57 -15.36
N PHE A 135 -21.25 3.03 -16.30
CA PHE A 135 -21.28 4.41 -16.81
C PHE A 135 -22.49 4.59 -17.73
N ILE A 136 -23.17 5.75 -17.65
CA ILE A 136 -24.19 6.12 -18.65
C ILE A 136 -23.51 6.23 -20.02
N GLY A 137 -24.12 5.65 -21.07
CA GLY A 137 -23.52 5.58 -22.42
C GLY A 137 -22.96 6.91 -22.96
N ASN A 138 -23.60 8.04 -22.62
CA ASN A 138 -23.11 9.37 -22.98
C ASN A 138 -21.80 9.78 -22.27
N HIS A 139 -21.58 9.31 -21.04
CA HIS A 139 -20.33 9.53 -20.32
C HIS A 139 -19.22 8.60 -20.80
N ILE A 140 -19.55 7.35 -21.17
CA ILE A 140 -18.60 6.41 -21.80
C ILE A 140 -18.04 7.03 -23.08
N HIS A 141 -18.90 7.46 -23.99
CA HIS A 141 -18.45 8.04 -25.27
C HIS A 141 -17.57 9.27 -25.09
N ARG A 142 -17.79 10.08 -24.04
CA ARG A 142 -16.93 11.23 -23.72
C ARG A 142 -15.62 10.80 -23.09
N ALA A 143 -15.66 9.94 -22.06
CA ALA A 143 -14.48 9.52 -21.31
C ALA A 143 -13.51 8.71 -22.17
N LEU A 144 -14.02 7.90 -23.10
CA LEU A 144 -13.21 7.04 -23.98
C LEU A 144 -12.60 7.76 -25.19
N LYS A 145 -12.70 9.09 -25.27
CA LYS A 145 -11.98 9.84 -26.31
C LYS A 145 -10.47 9.82 -26.01
N PRO A 146 -9.60 9.67 -27.02
CA PRO A 146 -8.15 9.52 -26.80
C PRO A 146 -7.52 10.65 -25.96
N HIS A 147 -7.98 11.89 -26.16
CA HIS A 147 -7.51 13.02 -25.36
C HIS A 147 -7.94 12.94 -23.90
N ASN A 148 -9.15 12.46 -23.60
CA ASN A 148 -9.67 12.33 -22.24
C ASN A 148 -9.02 11.18 -21.48
N ILE A 149 -8.71 10.08 -22.16
CA ILE A 149 -7.91 8.99 -21.61
C ILE A 149 -6.52 9.51 -21.20
N ARG A 150 -5.85 10.28 -22.08
CA ARG A 150 -4.56 10.91 -21.74
C ARG A 150 -4.68 11.85 -20.53
N THR A 151 -5.76 12.62 -20.43
CA THR A 151 -6.03 13.48 -19.27
C THR A 151 -6.17 12.65 -17.98
N LEU A 152 -6.92 11.55 -18.01
CA LEU A 152 -7.08 10.64 -16.86
C LEU A 152 -5.76 9.99 -16.44
N CYS A 153 -4.98 9.48 -17.39
CA CYS A 153 -3.67 8.89 -17.12
C CYS A 153 -2.69 9.94 -16.57
N SER A 154 -2.67 11.15 -17.12
CA SER A 154 -1.82 12.24 -16.65
C SER A 154 -2.17 12.68 -15.24
N ALA A 155 -3.47 12.68 -14.87
CA ALA A 155 -3.91 12.99 -13.52
C ALA A 155 -3.38 11.98 -12.49
N ILE A 156 -3.42 10.68 -12.80
CA ILE A 156 -2.84 9.63 -11.95
C ILE A 156 -1.33 9.84 -11.76
N MET A 157 -0.59 10.05 -12.86
CA MET A 157 0.86 10.25 -12.82
C MET A 157 1.24 11.49 -12.00
N THR A 158 0.56 12.61 -12.25
CA THR A 158 0.79 13.86 -11.50
C THR A 158 0.52 13.69 -10.01
N THR A 159 -0.50 12.90 -9.67
CA THR A 159 -0.86 12.62 -8.28
C THR A 159 0.19 11.74 -7.61
N ALA A 160 0.65 10.68 -8.29
CA ALA A 160 1.75 9.82 -7.80
C ALA A 160 3.05 10.61 -7.62
N ASP A 161 3.39 11.51 -8.57
CA ASP A 161 4.55 12.39 -8.47
C ASP A 161 4.47 13.36 -7.28
N SER A 162 3.27 13.86 -6.99
CA SER A 162 3.03 14.78 -5.87
C SER A 162 3.14 14.10 -4.50
N LEU A 163 2.70 12.85 -4.41
CA LEU A 163 2.68 12.07 -3.18
C LEU A 163 4.05 11.55 -2.79
N SER A 164 4.83 11.13 -3.79
CA SER A 164 6.06 10.43 -3.53
C SER A 164 7.18 10.91 -4.42
N ARG A 165 7.84 12.02 -4.05
CA ARG A 165 9.03 12.51 -4.76
C ARG A 165 10.16 11.48 -4.86
N LYS A 166 10.20 10.48 -3.98
CA LYS A 166 11.25 9.45 -3.89
C LYS A 166 10.76 7.99 -4.05
N ASP A 167 9.46 7.73 -4.14
CA ASP A 167 8.95 6.36 -4.29
C ASP A 167 8.94 5.98 -5.78
N VAL A 168 10.04 5.37 -6.20
CA VAL A 168 10.25 4.91 -7.57
C VAL A 168 9.30 3.76 -7.92
N GLU A 169 8.89 2.96 -6.94
CA GLU A 169 8.03 1.78 -7.15
C GLU A 169 6.58 2.19 -7.41
N LEU A 170 6.04 3.11 -6.61
CA LEU A 170 4.68 3.64 -6.82
C LEU A 170 4.56 4.33 -8.18
N LYS A 171 5.59 5.10 -8.57
CA LYS A 171 5.65 5.74 -9.89
C LYS A 171 5.75 4.73 -11.02
N GLY A 172 6.57 3.69 -10.85
CA GLY A 172 6.71 2.60 -11.81
C GLY A 172 5.36 1.91 -12.05
N ARG A 173 4.68 1.53 -10.98
CA ARG A 173 3.36 0.89 -11.06
C ARG A 173 2.28 1.80 -11.63
N ALA A 174 2.26 3.08 -11.26
CA ALA A 174 1.36 4.06 -11.85
C ALA A 174 1.59 4.18 -13.37
N GLY A 175 2.85 4.26 -13.79
CA GLY A 175 3.25 4.28 -15.20
C GLY A 175 2.80 3.03 -15.96
N GLU A 176 3.03 1.84 -15.41
CA GLU A 176 2.59 0.58 -16.02
C GLU A 176 1.07 0.52 -16.20
N ILE A 177 0.32 0.95 -15.18
CA ILE A 177 -1.14 1.00 -15.25
C ILE A 177 -1.57 2.00 -16.33
N CYS A 178 -0.98 3.19 -16.37
CA CYS A 178 -1.26 4.19 -17.39
C CYS A 178 -0.98 3.67 -18.80
N THR A 179 0.14 2.98 -19.02
CA THR A 179 0.46 2.35 -20.31
C THR A 179 -0.57 1.29 -20.68
N LYS A 180 -0.89 0.35 -19.77
CA LYS A 180 -1.89 -0.71 -20.03
C LYS A 180 -3.26 -0.13 -20.41
N TYR A 181 -3.73 0.87 -19.68
CA TYR A 181 -5.02 1.50 -20.01
C TYR A 181 -4.94 2.29 -21.33
N THR A 182 -3.85 3.00 -21.59
CA THR A 182 -3.65 3.70 -22.87
C THR A 182 -3.69 2.71 -24.04
N ASP A 183 -2.95 1.60 -23.95
CA ASP A 183 -2.91 0.56 -24.97
C ASP A 183 -4.28 -0.09 -25.19
N MET A 184 -4.93 -0.49 -24.10
CA MET A 184 -6.27 -1.08 -24.14
C MET A 184 -7.28 -0.13 -24.81
N PHE A 185 -7.23 1.15 -24.47
CA PHE A 185 -8.17 2.11 -25.05
C PHE A 185 -7.82 2.49 -26.49
N SER A 186 -6.55 2.50 -26.88
CA SER A 186 -6.16 2.64 -28.30
C SER A 186 -6.65 1.46 -29.14
N LEU A 187 -6.60 0.24 -28.59
CA LEU A 187 -7.19 -0.93 -29.24
C LEU A 187 -8.72 -0.80 -29.36
N LEU A 188 -9.40 -0.34 -28.30
CA LEU A 188 -10.84 -0.08 -28.33
C LEU A 188 -11.22 1.03 -29.31
N GLU A 189 -10.40 2.06 -29.48
CA GLU A 189 -10.61 3.11 -30.48
C GLU A 189 -10.63 2.53 -31.90
N HIS A 190 -9.72 1.61 -32.22
CA HIS A 190 -9.70 0.91 -33.51
C HIS A 190 -10.94 0.06 -33.71
N VAL A 191 -11.40 -0.66 -32.67
CA VAL A 191 -12.63 -1.46 -32.72
C VAL A 191 -13.85 -0.56 -32.91
N MET A 192 -13.95 0.56 -32.19
CA MET A 192 -15.05 1.51 -32.33
C MET A 192 -15.08 2.15 -33.72
N LYS A 193 -13.93 2.57 -34.25
CA LYS A 193 -13.81 3.08 -35.63
C LYS A 193 -14.28 2.05 -36.65
N TYR A 194 -13.90 0.78 -36.46
CA TYR A 194 -14.32 -0.33 -37.31
C TYR A 194 -15.84 -0.56 -37.23
N MET A 195 -16.41 -0.58 -36.02
CA MET A 195 -17.85 -0.73 -35.82
C MET A 195 -18.68 0.43 -36.38
N THR A 196 -18.14 1.66 -36.38
CA THR A 196 -18.81 2.82 -37.00
C THR A 196 -18.58 2.94 -38.51
N ALA A 197 -17.57 2.25 -39.06
CA ALA A 197 -17.29 2.23 -40.51
C ALA A 197 -18.04 1.11 -41.24
N ILE A 198 -18.60 0.15 -40.50
CA ILE A 198 -19.61 -0.79 -41.00
C ILE A 198 -20.95 -0.07 -40.88
N ASP A 199 -21.25 0.81 -41.84
CA ASP A 199 -22.60 1.32 -42.01
C ASP A 199 -23.55 0.15 -42.30
N CYS A 200 -24.70 0.14 -41.62
CA CYS A 200 -25.91 -0.54 -42.07
C CYS A 200 -26.64 0.35 -43.08
#